data_AF-A0A524GPE5-F1
#
_entry.id   AF-A0A524GPE5-F1
#
_cell.length_a   1.000
_cell.length_b   1.000
_cell.length_c   1.000
_cell.angle_alpha   90.00
_cell.angle_beta   90.00
_cell.angle_gamma   90.00
#
_symmetry.space_group_name_H-M   'P 1'
#
loop_
_entity.id
_entity.type
_entity.pdbx_description
1 polymer ?
#
loop_
_entity_poly.entity_id
_entity_poly.type
_entity_poly.pdbx_seq_one_letter_code
_entity_poly.pdbx_strand_id
1 'polypeptide(L)'
;MFKSTHQFVAAIALAITLPAAAQDIGTPTPENLSAAYTGKVYSPYAERNYPERPLWGDSHLHTSLSMDAGLFGNRLPPVDAYRFARGEQVVSSTGQPVRLSRPLDWLVVADHSDGMGMIDDLRASTPQVTAFEQGARWAKALSNGGQEGVDAALDLIGNFSQGTMQPEMIALYSPGSKIYRSIWEGVIKDAETFNDPGRFTAFIGFEWTSLVNGNNMHRVVIMRDDADKAGQVEPFTQTAPIGSSNPRDLWKYMTRYEANTGGDILAIAHNGNLSNGIMFPLQAQWNGVKLDNTYVTERSKWEPLYEVTQIKGDGETHPFLSPDDEFADYETWAIGNLDVSVAKTNDMLAGEYAREALKRGLIIESKLGTNPYKFGMIGATDSHTSLATTEEENFYGKHSGAEPSPKRWEHPFMKTDKGEILGWQMVSSGLAAVWAMENTRESIFDAMERKEVYATTGTRMSVRLFGGWDYTDQDLNSRMPAVVGYEKGVPMGGDLRKAPAGASAPKFMVYALRDPIGANLDRIQIVKGWSDSKGKTYEKVYDVAWSGDRKA
;
A
#
# COMPACT_ATOMS: atom_id res chain seq x y z
N MET A 1 -52.25 21.87 73.62
CA MET A 1 -52.50 22.87 72.56
C MET A 1 -52.39 22.16 71.22
N PHE A 2 -53.47 22.22 70.42
CA PHE A 2 -53.61 22.01 68.96
C PHE A 2 -52.76 20.91 68.28
N LYS A 3 -53.36 19.77 67.89
CA LYS A 3 -54.04 19.44 66.60
C LYS A 3 -53.08 19.19 65.42
N SER A 4 -53.02 17.94 64.93
CA SER A 4 -53.35 17.48 63.55
C SER A 4 -52.89 16.00 63.37
N THR A 5 -53.82 15.04 63.21
CA THR A 5 -54.14 14.27 61.98
C THR A 5 -52.90 13.66 61.30
N HIS A 6 -52.84 12.35 61.01
CA HIS A 6 -53.69 11.60 60.07
C HIS A 6 -53.80 10.10 60.43
N GLN A 7 -54.97 9.53 60.15
CA GLN A 7 -55.34 8.12 60.30
C GLN A 7 -54.77 7.27 59.16
N PHE A 8 -54.21 6.10 59.49
CA PHE A 8 -54.01 4.99 58.55
C PHE A 8 -55.26 4.11 58.52
N VAL A 9 -55.86 3.93 57.35
CA VAL A 9 -56.89 2.93 57.08
C VAL A 9 -56.23 1.79 56.32
N ALA A 10 -56.18 0.61 56.95
CA ALA A 10 -55.82 -0.64 56.30
C ALA A 10 -57.03 -1.19 55.54
N ALA A 11 -56.87 -1.45 54.25
CA ALA A 11 -57.84 -2.19 53.45
C ALA A 11 -57.16 -3.39 52.79
N ILE A 12 -57.71 -4.56 53.09
CA ILE A 12 -57.33 -5.90 52.64
C ILE A 12 -57.54 -6.01 51.12
N ALA A 13 -56.51 -6.40 50.37
CA ALA A 13 -56.62 -6.79 48.97
C ALA A 13 -56.40 -8.31 48.84
N LEU A 14 -57.45 -8.99 48.40
CA LEU A 14 -57.53 -10.43 48.09
C LEU A 14 -56.49 -10.78 47.01
N ALA A 15 -55.60 -11.74 47.31
CA ALA A 15 -54.69 -12.32 46.32
C ALA A 15 -55.46 -13.32 45.44
N ILE A 16 -55.74 -12.93 44.20
CA ILE A 16 -56.17 -13.85 43.13
C ILE A 16 -54.89 -14.45 42.54
N THR A 17 -54.60 -15.70 42.89
CA THR A 17 -53.57 -16.50 42.21
C THR A 17 -54.12 -16.96 40.86
N LEU A 18 -53.77 -16.25 39.78
CA LEU A 18 -53.92 -16.77 38.42
C LEU A 18 -52.80 -17.81 38.17
N PRO A 19 -53.09 -18.99 37.60
CA PRO A 19 -52.04 -19.88 37.14
C PRO A 19 -51.37 -19.21 35.93
N ALA A 20 -50.06 -19.03 36.01
CA ALA A 20 -49.26 -18.70 34.84
C ALA A 20 -49.34 -19.89 33.87
N ALA A 21 -50.23 -19.79 32.88
CA ALA A 21 -50.21 -20.69 31.74
C ALA A 21 -48.89 -20.45 31.01
N ALA A 22 -47.95 -21.37 31.16
CA ALA A 22 -46.85 -21.51 30.22
C ALA A 22 -47.50 -21.66 28.83
N GLN A 23 -47.27 -20.68 27.94
CA GLN A 23 -47.71 -20.74 26.56
C GLN A 23 -46.92 -21.83 25.85
N ASP A 24 -47.41 -23.06 25.94
CA ASP A 24 -47.06 -24.12 25.00
C ASP A 24 -47.58 -23.66 23.62
N ILE A 25 -46.66 -23.51 22.65
CA ILE A 25 -46.96 -23.03 21.29
C ILE A 25 -47.81 -24.08 20.53
N GLY A 26 -48.09 -25.22 21.14
CA GLY A 26 -48.87 -26.31 20.56
C GLY A 26 -48.08 -27.09 19.53
N THR A 27 -48.71 -28.08 18.90
CA THR A 27 -48.09 -28.91 17.87
C THR A 27 -47.74 -28.04 16.65
N PRO A 28 -46.49 -28.11 16.13
CA PRO A 28 -46.08 -27.30 14.99
C PRO A 28 -47.01 -27.51 13.78
N THR A 29 -47.69 -26.46 13.34
CA THR A 29 -48.49 -26.48 12.11
C THR A 29 -47.61 -26.10 10.92
N PRO A 30 -47.94 -26.57 9.70
CA PRO A 30 -47.26 -26.13 8.48
C PRO A 30 -47.23 -24.60 8.35
N GLU A 31 -48.30 -23.89 8.71
CA GLU A 31 -48.33 -22.42 8.66
C GLU A 31 -47.32 -21.77 9.64
N ASN A 32 -47.22 -22.27 10.87
CA ASN A 32 -46.30 -21.74 11.87
C ASN A 32 -44.84 -22.07 11.51
N LEU A 33 -44.60 -23.26 10.95
CA LEU A 33 -43.29 -23.64 10.44
C LEU A 33 -42.90 -22.80 9.21
N SER A 34 -43.80 -22.55 8.26
CA SER A 34 -43.52 -21.66 7.12
C SER A 34 -43.25 -20.21 7.55
N ALA A 35 -43.90 -19.72 8.60
CA ALA A 35 -43.61 -18.40 9.17
C ALA A 35 -42.28 -18.34 9.92
N ALA A 36 -41.80 -19.47 10.47
CA ALA A 36 -40.49 -19.57 11.12
C ALA A 36 -39.34 -19.79 10.12
N TYR A 37 -39.60 -20.48 9.01
CA TYR A 37 -38.62 -20.80 7.95
C TYR A 37 -38.86 -19.96 6.70
N THR A 38 -38.78 -18.63 6.85
CA THR A 38 -39.01 -17.68 5.73
C THR A 38 -37.89 -17.68 4.67
N GLY A 39 -36.80 -18.41 4.90
CA GLY A 39 -35.56 -18.30 4.12
C GLY A 39 -34.80 -17.00 4.35
N LYS A 40 -35.27 -16.12 5.26
CA LYS A 40 -34.60 -14.89 5.67
C LYS A 40 -34.17 -15.01 7.13
N VAL A 41 -32.91 -14.71 7.39
CA VAL A 41 -32.37 -14.71 8.76
C VAL A 41 -32.89 -13.48 9.50
N TYR A 42 -33.37 -13.66 10.74
CA TYR A 42 -33.86 -12.56 11.57
C TYR A 42 -32.74 -11.57 11.92
N SER A 43 -31.55 -12.09 12.24
CA SER A 43 -30.38 -11.26 12.57
C SER A 43 -29.81 -10.66 11.29
N PRO A 44 -29.82 -9.32 11.12
CA PRO A 44 -29.25 -8.66 9.95
C PRO A 44 -27.71 -8.69 9.95
N TYR A 45 -27.09 -9.28 10.97
CA TYR A 45 -25.64 -9.39 11.16
C TYR A 45 -25.11 -10.82 10.91
N ALA A 46 -25.99 -11.82 10.86
CA ALA A 46 -25.57 -13.18 10.57
C ALA A 46 -25.29 -13.35 9.08
N GLU A 47 -24.33 -14.23 8.75
CA GLU A 47 -24.01 -14.64 7.37
C GLU A 47 -23.66 -13.49 6.42
N ARG A 48 -23.13 -12.39 6.96
CA ARG A 48 -22.60 -11.30 6.13
C ARG A 48 -21.37 -11.78 5.38
N ASN A 49 -21.39 -11.53 4.08
CA ASN A 49 -20.37 -11.96 3.14
C ASN A 49 -19.71 -10.76 2.42
N TYR A 50 -19.66 -9.62 3.09
CA TYR A 50 -19.00 -8.42 2.59
C TYR A 50 -18.07 -7.81 3.66
N PRO A 51 -16.98 -7.13 3.25
CA PRO A 51 -16.08 -6.43 4.16
C PRO A 51 -16.83 -5.40 5.00
N GLU A 52 -16.58 -5.29 6.31
CA GLU A 52 -17.31 -4.34 7.17
C GLU A 52 -16.51 -3.07 7.51
N ARG A 53 -15.19 -3.22 7.66
CA ARG A 53 -14.25 -2.13 7.96
C ARG A 53 -13.03 -2.22 7.04
N PRO A 54 -12.39 -1.10 6.69
CA PRO A 54 -11.10 -1.16 6.02
C PRO A 54 -10.04 -1.63 7.04
N LEU A 55 -9.11 -2.45 6.59
CA LEU A 55 -7.90 -2.83 7.31
C LEU A 55 -6.75 -1.92 6.88
N TRP A 56 -6.10 -1.30 7.85
CA TRP A 56 -5.06 -0.31 7.64
C TRP A 56 -3.69 -0.92 7.73
N GLY A 57 -2.85 -0.73 6.72
CA GLY A 57 -1.48 -1.24 6.78
C GLY A 57 -0.53 -0.52 5.85
N ASP A 58 0.70 -1.00 5.86
CA ASP A 58 1.81 -0.49 5.09
C ASP A 58 2.39 -1.63 4.26
N SER A 59 2.35 -1.49 2.94
CA SER A 59 2.87 -2.50 2.01
C SER A 59 4.36 -2.35 1.74
N HIS A 60 5.00 -1.30 2.25
CA HIS A 60 6.35 -0.95 1.82
C HIS A 60 7.13 -0.38 3.00
N LEU A 61 7.79 -1.26 3.75
CA LEU A 61 8.63 -0.87 4.88
C LEU A 61 9.97 -1.58 4.81
N HIS A 62 11.04 -0.84 5.02
CA HIS A 62 12.40 -1.39 5.07
C HIS A 62 12.93 -1.43 6.49
N THR A 63 13.77 -2.41 6.74
CA THR A 63 14.40 -2.70 8.01
C THR A 63 15.91 -2.51 7.91
N SER A 64 16.66 -2.90 8.94
CA SER A 64 18.12 -2.91 8.90
C SER A 64 18.70 -3.90 7.88
N LEU A 65 17.89 -4.82 7.34
CA LEU A 65 18.33 -5.77 6.32
C LEU A 65 18.45 -5.13 4.93
N SER A 66 17.66 -4.10 4.62
CA SER A 66 17.81 -3.36 3.38
C SER A 66 19.14 -2.60 3.36
N MET A 67 19.85 -2.76 2.26
CA MET A 67 21.22 -2.27 2.09
C MET A 67 21.31 -0.76 2.29
N ASP A 68 20.46 0.01 1.63
CA ASP A 68 20.48 1.47 1.70
C ASP A 68 19.92 1.99 3.03
N ALA A 69 18.87 1.37 3.58
CA ALA A 69 18.36 1.70 4.89
C ALA A 69 19.42 1.54 5.97
N GLY A 70 20.15 0.43 5.96
CA GLY A 70 21.28 0.21 6.85
C GLY A 70 22.41 1.22 6.61
N LEU A 71 22.73 1.57 5.36
CA LEU A 71 23.72 2.61 5.06
C LEU A 71 23.32 3.99 5.60
N PHE A 72 22.03 4.34 5.55
CA PHE A 72 21.50 5.56 6.15
C PHE A 72 21.38 5.51 7.68
N GLY A 73 21.83 4.43 8.30
CA GLY A 73 21.96 4.29 9.75
C GLY A 73 20.81 3.53 10.42
N ASN A 74 19.91 2.89 9.67
CA ASN A 74 18.87 2.04 10.26
C ASN A 74 19.48 0.85 10.98
N ARG A 75 19.05 0.60 12.22
CA ARG A 75 19.55 -0.47 13.08
C ARG A 75 18.45 -1.42 13.56
N LEU A 76 17.19 -1.13 13.23
CA LEU A 76 16.05 -1.91 13.71
C LEU A 76 15.82 -3.11 12.78
N PRO A 77 15.81 -4.35 13.28
CA PRO A 77 15.52 -5.53 12.48
C PRO A 77 14.01 -5.70 12.20
N PRO A 78 13.61 -6.65 11.33
CA PRO A 78 12.20 -6.94 11.04
C PRO A 78 11.31 -7.16 12.28
N VAL A 79 11.85 -7.82 13.30
CA VAL A 79 11.17 -8.03 14.59
C VAL A 79 10.69 -6.71 15.20
N ASP A 80 11.52 -5.66 15.21
CA ASP A 80 11.13 -4.38 15.80
C ASP A 80 10.12 -3.63 14.91
N ALA A 81 10.21 -3.77 13.59
CA ALA A 81 9.21 -3.25 12.67
C ALA A 81 7.81 -3.83 12.95
N TYR A 82 7.70 -5.15 13.12
CA TYR A 82 6.42 -5.79 13.44
C TYR A 82 5.89 -5.40 14.83
N ARG A 83 6.77 -5.32 15.85
CA ARG A 83 6.39 -4.84 17.19
C ARG A 83 5.84 -3.41 17.12
N PHE A 84 6.53 -2.54 16.39
CA PHE A 84 6.12 -1.15 16.19
C PHE A 84 4.77 -1.06 15.47
N ALA A 85 4.58 -1.80 14.37
CA ALA A 85 3.32 -1.85 13.62
C ALA A 85 2.15 -2.36 14.49
N ARG A 86 2.39 -3.31 15.38
CA ARG A 86 1.41 -3.81 16.38
C ARG A 86 1.14 -2.82 17.52
N GLY A 87 1.78 -1.66 17.51
CA GLY A 87 1.59 -0.60 18.49
C GLY A 87 2.39 -0.79 19.77
N GLU A 88 3.45 -1.60 19.78
CA GLU A 88 4.43 -1.63 20.86
C GLU A 88 5.38 -0.43 20.76
N GLN A 89 6.01 -0.08 21.89
CA GLN A 89 7.08 0.91 21.91
C GLN A 89 8.40 0.25 21.52
N VAL A 90 9.14 0.87 20.61
CA VAL A 90 10.52 0.50 20.25
C VAL A 90 11.45 1.70 20.45
N VAL A 91 12.75 1.52 20.17
CA VAL A 91 13.75 2.59 20.23
C VAL A 91 14.26 2.82 18.81
N SER A 92 14.16 4.05 18.32
CA SER A 92 14.62 4.42 16.97
C SER A 92 16.15 4.32 16.84
N SER A 93 16.68 4.43 15.61
CA SER A 93 18.12 4.30 15.38
C SER A 93 18.94 5.43 16.03
N THR A 94 18.31 6.59 16.29
CA THR A 94 18.89 7.70 17.06
C THR A 94 18.68 7.60 18.57
N GLY A 95 18.08 6.51 19.06
CA GLY A 95 17.92 6.23 20.49
C GLY A 95 16.65 6.81 21.13
N GLN A 96 15.70 7.28 20.32
CA GLN A 96 14.45 7.87 20.83
C GLN A 96 13.38 6.78 21.03
N PRO A 97 12.67 6.75 22.17
CA PRO A 97 11.50 5.88 22.31
C PRO A 97 10.40 6.34 21.35
N VAL A 98 9.81 5.40 20.61
CA VAL A 98 8.81 5.69 19.57
C VAL A 98 7.68 4.67 19.59
N ARG A 99 6.46 5.12 19.29
CA ARG A 99 5.24 4.29 19.25
C ARG A 99 4.24 4.90 18.27
N LEU A 100 3.48 4.07 17.55
CA LEU A 100 2.34 4.54 16.75
C LEU A 100 1.19 5.02 17.65
N SER A 101 0.46 6.05 17.20
CA SER A 101 -0.78 6.51 17.85
C SER A 101 -1.85 5.41 17.88
N ARG A 102 -1.91 4.61 16.81
CA ARG A 102 -2.79 3.45 16.64
C ARG A 102 -2.03 2.34 15.90
N PRO A 103 -2.17 1.07 16.32
CA PRO A 103 -1.55 -0.05 15.63
C PRO A 103 -2.09 -0.18 14.19
N LEU A 104 -1.30 -0.76 13.30
CA LEU A 104 -1.73 -1.21 11.98
C LEU A 104 -2.42 -2.58 12.09
N ASP A 105 -3.31 -2.88 11.14
CA ASP A 105 -3.92 -4.20 10.99
C ASP A 105 -2.96 -5.17 10.28
N TRP A 106 -2.05 -4.69 9.43
CA TRP A 106 -1.09 -5.52 8.70
C TRP A 106 0.17 -4.76 8.27
N LEU A 107 1.24 -5.49 7.96
CA LEU A 107 2.52 -4.95 7.49
C LEU A 107 3.21 -5.90 6.51
N VAL A 108 3.84 -5.34 5.47
CA VAL A 108 4.84 -6.02 4.65
C VAL A 108 6.22 -5.44 5.00
N VAL A 109 7.14 -6.29 5.45
CA VAL A 109 8.57 -5.96 5.45
C VAL A 109 9.07 -6.23 4.03
N ALA A 110 9.45 -5.18 3.32
CA ALA A 110 9.77 -5.17 1.90
C ALA A 110 11.22 -4.71 1.67
N ASP A 111 12.17 -5.27 2.43
CA ASP A 111 13.59 -4.97 2.24
C ASP A 111 14.03 -5.21 0.79
N HIS A 112 14.97 -4.39 0.30
CA HIS A 112 15.56 -4.55 -1.03
C HIS A 112 16.14 -5.95 -1.21
N SER A 113 15.74 -6.62 -2.29
CA SER A 113 16.25 -7.96 -2.61
C SER A 113 17.73 -7.94 -2.99
N ASP A 114 18.21 -6.88 -3.63
CA ASP A 114 19.62 -6.73 -3.97
C ASP A 114 20.45 -6.28 -2.75
N GLY A 115 21.49 -7.05 -2.40
CA GLY A 115 22.37 -6.70 -1.29
C GLY A 115 21.75 -6.89 0.11
N MET A 116 20.60 -7.58 0.20
CA MET A 116 19.91 -7.86 1.46
C MET A 116 20.87 -8.45 2.51
N GLY A 117 20.96 -7.81 3.68
CA GLY A 117 21.83 -8.18 4.80
C GLY A 117 23.33 -7.90 4.62
N MET A 118 23.77 -7.39 3.47
CA MET A 118 25.19 -7.06 3.22
C MET A 118 25.73 -6.02 4.21
N ILE A 119 24.87 -5.10 4.65
CA ILE A 119 25.27 -4.02 5.56
C ILE A 119 25.74 -4.52 6.93
N ASP A 120 25.18 -5.63 7.42
CA ASP A 120 25.57 -6.21 8.71
C ASP A 120 26.99 -6.78 8.62
N ASP A 121 27.32 -7.43 7.50
CA ASP A 121 28.67 -7.93 7.22
C ASP A 121 29.69 -6.80 7.03
N LEU A 122 29.30 -5.70 6.37
CA LEU A 122 30.11 -4.48 6.27
C LEU A 122 30.41 -3.88 7.65
N ARG A 123 29.38 -3.73 8.51
CA ARG A 123 29.55 -3.20 9.88
C ARG A 123 30.40 -4.12 10.74
N ALA A 124 30.25 -5.43 10.60
CA ALA A 124 31.04 -6.43 11.31
C ALA A 124 32.42 -6.69 10.69
N SER A 125 32.73 -6.06 9.53
CA SER A 125 33.98 -6.23 8.79
C SER A 125 34.32 -7.71 8.52
N THR A 126 33.33 -8.50 8.12
CA THR A 126 33.51 -9.94 7.94
C THR A 126 34.35 -10.27 6.70
N PRO A 127 34.99 -11.47 6.63
CA PRO A 127 35.77 -11.87 5.46
C PRO A 127 35.01 -11.85 4.13
N GLN A 128 33.69 -12.04 4.17
CA GLN A 128 32.77 -12.04 3.03
C GLN A 128 32.83 -10.72 2.24
N VAL A 129 33.04 -9.59 2.94
CA VAL A 129 33.14 -8.27 2.34
C VAL A 129 34.58 -7.76 2.30
N THR A 130 35.38 -8.05 3.34
CA THR A 130 36.76 -7.53 3.45
C THR A 130 37.78 -8.25 2.58
N ALA A 131 37.45 -9.43 2.04
CA ALA A 131 38.27 -10.09 1.02
C ALA A 131 38.32 -9.30 -0.31
N PHE A 132 37.37 -8.39 -0.52
CA PHE A 132 37.29 -7.54 -1.69
C PHE A 132 37.76 -6.13 -1.34
N GLU A 133 38.61 -5.52 -2.17
CA GLU A 133 39.13 -4.17 -1.90
C GLU A 133 37.99 -3.15 -1.73
N GLN A 134 36.97 -3.22 -2.60
CA GLN A 134 35.79 -2.35 -2.54
C GLN A 134 35.07 -2.49 -1.19
N GLY A 135 34.75 -3.72 -0.77
CA GLY A 135 34.07 -3.98 0.50
C GLY A 135 34.93 -3.64 1.72
N ALA A 136 36.24 -3.89 1.68
CA ALA A 136 37.16 -3.52 2.76
C ALA A 136 37.25 -2.01 2.98
N ARG A 137 37.25 -1.22 1.88
CA ARG A 137 37.23 0.25 1.96
C ARG A 137 35.93 0.74 2.60
N TRP A 138 34.77 0.22 2.18
CA TRP A 138 33.49 0.59 2.76
C TRP A 138 33.37 0.19 4.22
N ALA A 139 33.71 -1.05 4.59
CA ALA A 139 33.68 -1.54 5.96
C ALA A 139 34.53 -0.66 6.91
N LYS A 140 35.75 -0.31 6.48
CA LYS A 140 36.63 0.59 7.23
C LYS A 140 36.03 1.98 7.42
N ALA A 141 35.53 2.59 6.34
CA ALA A 141 34.95 3.93 6.39
C ALA A 141 33.66 3.98 7.24
N LEU A 142 32.79 2.96 7.12
CA LEU A 142 31.60 2.81 7.95
C LEU A 142 31.96 2.63 9.44
N SER A 143 33.01 1.87 9.74
CA SER A 143 33.52 1.71 11.11
C SER A 143 34.10 3.00 11.69
N ASN A 144 34.74 3.84 10.86
CA ASN A 144 35.26 5.14 11.28
C ASN A 144 34.11 6.14 11.56
N GLY A 145 33.00 6.00 10.85
CA GLY A 145 31.82 6.86 10.98
C GLY A 145 32.07 8.29 10.49
N GLY A 146 31.22 9.22 10.93
CA GLY A 146 31.31 10.63 10.51
C GLY A 146 31.19 10.81 8.99
N GLN A 147 31.90 11.79 8.43
CA GLN A 147 31.87 12.06 7.00
C GLN A 147 32.40 10.90 6.15
N GLU A 148 33.40 10.15 6.65
CA GLU A 148 33.92 8.97 5.93
C GLU A 148 32.83 7.90 5.74
N GLY A 149 32.02 7.66 6.78
CA GLY A 149 30.88 6.75 6.69
C GLY A 149 29.80 7.23 5.71
N VAL A 150 29.51 8.55 5.70
CA VAL A 150 28.57 9.15 4.75
C VAL A 150 29.08 9.02 3.31
N ASP A 151 30.34 9.35 3.06
CA ASP A 151 30.95 9.26 1.73
C ASP A 151 30.95 7.80 1.23
N ALA A 152 31.23 6.83 2.10
CA ALA A 152 31.18 5.42 1.76
C ALA A 152 29.75 4.93 1.45
N ALA A 153 28.74 5.42 2.19
CA ALA A 153 27.35 5.11 1.91
C ALA A 153 26.91 5.64 0.54
N LEU A 154 27.25 6.90 0.23
CA LEU A 154 26.96 7.50 -1.07
C LEU A 154 27.71 6.80 -2.21
N ASP A 155 28.98 6.43 -2.01
CA ASP A 155 29.76 5.67 -2.99
C ASP A 155 29.14 4.30 -3.25
N LEU A 156 28.73 3.56 -2.20
CA LEU A 156 28.08 2.25 -2.38
C LEU A 156 26.77 2.38 -3.16
N ILE A 157 25.87 3.28 -2.74
CA ILE A 157 24.59 3.53 -3.44
C ILE A 157 24.84 3.91 -4.90
N GLY A 158 25.81 4.79 -5.16
CA GLY A 158 26.22 5.14 -6.52
C GLY A 158 26.70 3.94 -7.33
N ASN A 159 27.56 3.08 -6.75
CA ASN A 159 28.05 1.88 -7.42
C ASN A 159 26.92 0.87 -7.71
N PHE A 160 25.95 0.73 -6.80
CA PHE A 160 24.78 -0.11 -7.04
C PHE A 160 23.91 0.45 -8.18
N SER A 161 23.54 1.73 -8.12
CA SER A 161 22.72 2.40 -9.14
C SER A 161 23.32 2.38 -10.54
N GLN A 162 24.65 2.36 -10.63
CA GLN A 162 25.39 2.34 -11.90
C GLN A 162 25.88 0.94 -12.32
N GLY A 163 25.59 -0.10 -11.53
CA GLY A 163 25.96 -1.48 -11.86
C GLY A 163 27.47 -1.77 -11.80
N THR A 164 28.19 -1.08 -10.90
CA THR A 164 29.65 -1.19 -10.73
C THR A 164 30.08 -1.83 -9.40
N MET A 165 29.15 -2.53 -8.74
CA MET A 165 29.45 -3.38 -7.57
C MET A 165 30.42 -4.50 -7.94
N GLN A 166 31.31 -4.89 -7.01
CA GLN A 166 32.19 -6.03 -7.19
C GLN A 166 31.33 -7.31 -7.43
N PRO A 167 31.47 -8.01 -8.58
CA PRO A 167 30.55 -9.08 -8.98
C PRO A 167 30.54 -10.30 -8.05
N GLU A 168 31.70 -10.79 -7.63
CA GLU A 168 31.81 -11.94 -6.73
C GLU A 168 31.29 -11.63 -5.32
N MET A 169 31.39 -10.39 -4.85
CA MET A 169 30.90 -9.93 -3.56
C MET A 169 29.38 -9.84 -3.58
N ILE A 170 28.78 -9.16 -4.56
CA ILE A 170 27.32 -9.03 -4.63
C ILE A 170 26.64 -10.40 -4.87
N ALA A 171 27.33 -11.33 -5.55
CA ALA A 171 26.85 -12.70 -5.73
C ALA A 171 26.71 -13.47 -4.40
N LEU A 172 27.43 -13.10 -3.34
CA LEU A 172 27.25 -13.66 -1.99
C LEU A 172 25.92 -13.24 -1.36
N TYR A 173 25.33 -12.13 -1.80
CA TYR A 173 24.05 -11.57 -1.34
C TYR A 173 23.00 -11.64 -2.46
N SER A 174 23.05 -12.70 -3.26
CA SER A 174 22.14 -12.97 -4.37
C SER A 174 21.59 -14.41 -4.29
N PRO A 175 20.48 -14.72 -5.00
CA PRO A 175 19.90 -16.05 -5.03
C PRO A 175 20.91 -17.13 -5.42
N GLY A 176 20.77 -18.32 -4.83
CA GLY A 176 21.67 -19.46 -4.97
C GLY A 176 22.78 -19.51 -3.93
N SER A 177 23.16 -18.37 -3.33
CA SER A 177 24.16 -18.32 -2.26
C SER A 177 23.61 -18.79 -0.91
N LYS A 178 24.50 -19.28 -0.03
CA LYS A 178 24.09 -19.72 1.32
C LYS A 178 23.68 -18.56 2.23
N ILE A 179 24.35 -17.41 2.10
CA ILE A 179 24.08 -16.22 2.92
C ILE A 179 22.69 -15.69 2.60
N TYR A 180 22.41 -15.48 1.32
CA TYR A 180 21.11 -14.97 0.87
C TYR A 180 19.95 -15.87 1.30
N ARG A 181 20.09 -17.19 1.12
CA ARG A 181 19.10 -18.17 1.58
C ARG A 181 18.84 -18.06 3.07
N SER A 182 19.90 -18.03 3.88
CA SER A 182 19.78 -17.96 5.33
C SER A 182 19.11 -16.67 5.81
N ILE A 183 19.37 -15.55 5.11
CA ILE A 183 18.71 -14.27 5.42
C ILE A 183 17.22 -14.36 5.07
N TRP A 184 16.88 -14.89 3.89
CA TRP A 184 15.49 -15.04 3.47
C TRP A 184 14.69 -15.98 4.38
N GLU A 185 15.27 -17.10 4.79
CA GLU A 185 14.69 -18.01 5.80
C GLU A 185 14.42 -17.27 7.12
N GLY A 186 15.30 -16.33 7.51
CA GLY A 186 15.11 -15.45 8.66
C GLY A 186 13.93 -14.49 8.50
N VAL A 187 13.83 -13.81 7.35
CA VAL A 187 12.71 -12.89 7.04
C VAL A 187 11.37 -13.64 7.09
N ILE A 188 11.29 -14.82 6.45
CA ILE A 188 10.09 -15.67 6.50
C ILE A 188 9.76 -16.02 7.94
N LYS A 189 10.75 -16.48 8.71
CA LYS A 189 10.54 -16.88 10.11
C LYS A 189 10.02 -15.72 10.97
N ASP A 190 10.55 -14.51 10.78
CA ASP A 190 10.09 -13.33 11.51
C ASP A 190 8.65 -12.98 11.12
N ALA A 191 8.32 -13.01 9.83
CA ALA A 191 6.94 -12.81 9.37
C ALA A 191 5.97 -13.85 9.96
N GLU A 192 6.31 -15.14 9.96
CA GLU A 192 5.52 -16.19 10.59
C GLU A 192 5.36 -15.98 12.10
N THR A 193 6.42 -15.59 12.79
CA THR A 193 6.41 -15.38 14.24
C THR A 193 5.45 -14.26 14.65
N PHE A 194 5.31 -13.24 13.80
CA PHE A 194 4.47 -12.07 14.04
C PHE A 194 3.10 -12.13 13.38
N ASN A 195 2.84 -13.12 12.52
CA ASN A 195 1.52 -13.32 11.93
C ASN A 195 0.54 -13.85 12.99
N ASP A 196 -0.53 -13.08 13.24
CA ASP A 196 -1.53 -13.36 14.26
C ASP A 196 -2.94 -13.19 13.65
N PRO A 197 -3.37 -14.15 12.80
CA PRO A 197 -4.61 -14.05 12.03
C PRO A 197 -5.82 -13.65 12.90
N GLY A 198 -6.60 -12.72 12.39
CA GLY A 198 -7.72 -12.07 13.07
C GLY A 198 -7.34 -10.82 13.87
N ARG A 199 -6.05 -10.60 14.17
CA ARG A 199 -5.56 -9.45 14.95
C ARG A 199 -4.51 -8.63 14.23
N PHE A 200 -3.51 -9.27 13.64
CA PHE A 200 -2.44 -8.62 12.87
C PHE A 200 -1.91 -9.56 11.79
N THR A 201 -1.82 -9.09 10.56
CA THR A 201 -1.24 -9.88 9.45
C THR A 201 0.16 -9.41 9.12
N ALA A 202 1.14 -10.30 9.24
CA ALA A 202 2.51 -10.06 8.80
C ALA A 202 2.72 -10.75 7.46
N PHE A 203 2.83 -10.00 6.36
CA PHE A 203 3.07 -10.58 5.05
C PHE A 203 4.54 -10.98 4.85
N ILE A 204 4.73 -12.00 4.03
CA ILE A 204 6.05 -12.33 3.47
C ILE A 204 6.18 -11.58 2.14
N GLY A 205 7.23 -10.79 2.01
CA GLY A 205 7.48 -9.98 0.83
C GLY A 205 8.90 -9.46 0.76
N PHE A 206 9.21 -8.78 -0.33
CA PHE A 206 10.50 -8.14 -0.59
C PHE A 206 10.32 -7.04 -1.65
N GLU A 207 11.27 -6.14 -1.79
CA GLU A 207 11.27 -5.18 -2.90
C GLU A 207 12.28 -5.58 -3.98
N TRP A 208 11.79 -5.86 -5.18
CA TRP A 208 12.63 -6.02 -6.37
C TRP A 208 13.16 -4.64 -6.81
N THR A 209 14.47 -4.44 -6.64
CA THR A 209 15.16 -3.14 -6.69
C THR A 209 15.54 -2.70 -8.10
N SER A 210 14.65 -2.86 -9.08
CA SER A 210 15.00 -2.59 -10.48
C SER A 210 15.30 -1.13 -10.78
N LEU A 211 16.53 -0.84 -11.19
CA LEU A 211 17.00 0.48 -11.60
C LEU A 211 17.51 0.46 -13.05
N VAL A 212 17.12 1.47 -13.83
CA VAL A 212 17.58 1.63 -15.22
C VAL A 212 18.27 2.99 -15.36
N ASN A 213 19.60 3.02 -15.17
CA ASN A 213 20.40 4.26 -15.17
C ASN A 213 19.82 5.31 -14.20
N GLY A 214 19.55 4.92 -12.95
CA GLY A 214 18.95 5.78 -11.92
C GLY A 214 17.43 5.98 -12.02
N ASN A 215 16.78 5.52 -13.10
CA ASN A 215 15.33 5.57 -13.22
C ASN A 215 14.67 4.46 -12.39
N ASN A 216 13.77 4.85 -11.50
CA ASN A 216 13.04 3.92 -10.63
C ASN A 216 12.11 3.00 -11.43
N MET A 217 12.26 1.69 -11.23
CA MET A 217 11.39 0.63 -11.74
C MET A 217 11.13 -0.44 -10.67
N HIS A 218 11.21 -0.08 -9.40
CA HIS A 218 11.01 -1.03 -8.31
C HIS A 218 9.59 -1.61 -8.28
N ARG A 219 9.45 -2.77 -7.62
CA ARG A 219 8.17 -3.30 -7.17
C ARG A 219 8.31 -3.96 -5.80
N VAL A 220 7.34 -3.73 -4.91
CA VAL A 220 7.13 -4.63 -3.78
C VAL A 220 6.48 -5.91 -4.30
N VAL A 221 7.02 -7.07 -3.94
CA VAL A 221 6.47 -8.39 -4.24
C VAL A 221 5.91 -8.97 -2.95
N ILE A 222 4.64 -9.38 -2.96
CA ILE A 222 3.92 -9.89 -1.80
C ILE A 222 3.43 -11.30 -2.11
N MET A 223 3.67 -12.24 -1.20
CA MET A 223 3.15 -13.59 -1.27
C MET A 223 1.89 -13.71 -0.42
N ARG A 224 0.85 -14.31 -0.97
CA ARG A 224 -0.38 -14.65 -0.24
C ARG A 224 -0.14 -15.70 0.84
N ASP A 225 0.86 -16.54 0.59
CA ASP A 225 1.08 -17.81 1.28
C ASP A 225 1.98 -17.73 2.52
N ASP A 226 2.02 -18.83 3.25
CA ASP A 226 2.87 -19.04 4.42
C ASP A 226 4.27 -19.56 4.04
N ALA A 227 5.11 -19.75 5.05
CA ALA A 227 6.50 -20.21 4.93
C ALA A 227 6.71 -21.48 4.09
N ASP A 228 5.76 -22.41 4.07
CA ASP A 228 5.89 -23.70 3.36
C ASP A 228 5.97 -23.52 1.84
N LYS A 229 5.35 -22.47 1.30
CA LYS A 229 5.45 -22.09 -0.11
C LYS A 229 6.46 -20.97 -0.33
N ALA A 230 6.44 -19.93 0.49
CA ALA A 230 7.35 -18.78 0.34
C ALA A 230 8.84 -19.19 0.42
N GLY A 231 9.16 -20.17 1.27
CA GLY A 231 10.52 -20.71 1.42
C GLY A 231 11.02 -21.57 0.26
N GLN A 232 10.19 -21.85 -0.75
CA GLN A 232 10.59 -22.63 -1.93
C GLN A 232 11.30 -21.78 -3.00
N VAL A 233 11.27 -20.47 -2.84
CA VAL A 233 11.95 -19.52 -3.71
C VAL A 233 12.80 -18.57 -2.88
N GLU A 234 13.81 -17.99 -3.51
CA GLU A 234 14.55 -16.85 -2.96
C GLU A 234 14.09 -15.57 -3.70
N PRO A 235 14.14 -14.38 -3.09
CA PRO A 235 13.71 -13.14 -3.73
C PRO A 235 14.44 -12.87 -5.05
N PHE A 236 13.72 -12.42 -6.07
CA PHE A 236 14.31 -12.07 -7.36
C PHE A 236 15.05 -10.73 -7.27
N THR A 237 16.23 -10.64 -7.88
CA THR A 237 17.09 -9.45 -7.88
C THR A 237 17.10 -8.76 -9.23
N GLN A 238 17.59 -7.51 -9.30
CA GLN A 238 17.83 -6.81 -10.55
C GLN A 238 19.19 -7.19 -11.17
N THR A 239 20.15 -7.55 -10.32
CA THR A 239 21.55 -7.72 -10.73
C THR A 239 21.78 -9.02 -11.52
N ALA A 240 22.26 -8.88 -12.75
CA ALA A 240 22.70 -9.98 -13.60
C ALA A 240 23.92 -10.72 -12.99
N PRO A 241 24.14 -12.03 -13.29
CA PRO A 241 23.43 -12.86 -14.27
C PRO A 241 22.20 -13.58 -13.72
N ILE A 242 21.95 -13.52 -12.40
CA ILE A 242 20.84 -14.25 -11.76
C ILE A 242 19.53 -13.45 -11.86
N GLY A 243 19.63 -12.13 -11.68
CA GLY A 243 18.53 -11.18 -11.78
C GLY A 243 18.38 -10.53 -13.15
N SER A 244 17.44 -9.60 -13.23
CA SER A 244 17.18 -8.74 -14.39
C SER A 244 16.44 -7.48 -13.95
N SER A 245 16.67 -6.34 -14.59
CA SER A 245 15.90 -5.08 -14.40
C SER A 245 14.66 -4.98 -15.30
N ASN A 246 14.33 -6.05 -16.03
CA ASN A 246 13.15 -6.07 -16.89
C ASN A 246 11.95 -6.68 -16.14
N PRO A 247 10.80 -5.96 -16.03
CA PRO A 247 9.64 -6.48 -15.32
C PRO A 247 9.08 -7.77 -15.94
N ARG A 248 9.30 -8.02 -17.24
CA ARG A 248 8.93 -9.29 -17.86
C ARG A 248 9.67 -10.49 -17.27
N ASP A 249 10.89 -10.30 -16.79
CA ASP A 249 11.65 -11.37 -16.15
C ASP A 249 11.21 -11.58 -14.70
N LEU A 250 10.80 -10.50 -14.00
CA LEU A 250 10.10 -10.60 -12.72
C LEU A 250 8.79 -11.39 -12.88
N TRP A 251 7.96 -11.09 -13.89
CA TRP A 251 6.71 -11.81 -14.13
C TRP A 251 6.93 -13.29 -14.45
N LYS A 252 8.03 -13.65 -15.13
CA LYS A 252 8.43 -15.07 -15.30
C LYS A 252 8.81 -15.71 -13.96
N TYR A 253 9.47 -14.98 -13.06
CA TYR A 253 9.74 -15.46 -11.70
C TYR A 253 8.43 -15.73 -10.94
N MET A 254 7.49 -14.80 -10.97
CA MET A 254 6.18 -14.93 -10.34
C MET A 254 5.38 -16.10 -10.93
N THR A 255 5.41 -16.25 -12.26
CA THR A 255 4.80 -17.41 -12.95
C THR A 255 5.37 -18.73 -12.45
N ARG A 256 6.69 -18.81 -12.26
CA ARG A 256 7.34 -20.02 -11.74
C ARG A 256 6.98 -20.28 -10.28
N TYR A 257 6.82 -19.24 -9.47
CA TYR A 257 6.35 -19.39 -8.09
C TYR A 257 4.98 -20.07 -8.07
N GLU A 258 3.96 -19.49 -8.71
CA GLU A 258 2.61 -20.09 -8.75
C GLU A 258 2.64 -21.52 -9.33
N ALA A 259 3.37 -21.74 -10.44
CA ALA A 259 3.40 -23.04 -11.10
C ALA A 259 4.06 -24.14 -10.26
N ASN A 260 5.07 -23.80 -9.46
CA ASN A 260 5.83 -24.78 -8.67
C ASN A 260 5.23 -25.02 -7.28
N THR A 261 4.64 -23.99 -6.68
CA THR A 261 4.14 -24.07 -5.29
C THR A 261 2.63 -24.19 -5.20
N GLY A 262 1.89 -23.86 -6.27
CA GLY A 262 0.45 -23.64 -6.22
C GLY A 262 0.06 -22.47 -5.31
N GLY A 263 1.00 -21.56 -5.04
CA GLY A 263 0.81 -20.33 -4.30
C GLY A 263 0.27 -19.19 -5.18
N ASP A 264 0.15 -18.03 -4.56
CA ASP A 264 -0.32 -16.80 -5.19
C ASP A 264 0.57 -15.61 -4.80
N ILE A 265 0.86 -14.75 -5.76
CA ILE A 265 1.88 -13.70 -5.65
C ILE A 265 1.52 -12.50 -6.53
N LEU A 266 1.68 -11.29 -5.99
CA LEU A 266 1.48 -10.05 -6.72
C LEU A 266 2.67 -9.12 -6.58
N ALA A 267 2.75 -8.14 -7.47
CA ALA A 267 3.74 -7.07 -7.45
C ALA A 267 3.03 -5.70 -7.42
N ILE A 268 3.63 -4.73 -6.74
CA ILE A 268 3.12 -3.37 -6.61
C ILE A 268 4.22 -2.42 -7.08
N ALA A 269 4.02 -1.82 -8.24
CA ALA A 269 4.90 -0.75 -8.71
C ALA A 269 4.65 0.54 -7.92
N HIS A 270 5.68 1.36 -7.76
CA HIS A 270 5.63 2.58 -6.96
C HIS A 270 6.56 3.67 -7.51
N ASN A 271 6.48 4.88 -6.94
CA ASN A 271 7.33 6.04 -7.27
C ASN A 271 7.59 6.24 -8.78
N GLY A 272 6.55 6.18 -9.59
CA GLY A 272 6.63 6.49 -11.02
C GLY A 272 7.18 7.89 -11.28
N ASN A 273 6.95 8.85 -10.36
CA ASN A 273 7.51 10.20 -10.36
C ASN A 273 9.05 10.27 -10.37
N LEU A 274 9.73 9.17 -10.02
CA LEU A 274 11.20 9.06 -10.03
C LEU A 274 11.73 8.16 -11.17
N SER A 275 10.88 7.82 -12.15
CA SER A 275 11.23 6.93 -13.27
C SER A 275 11.73 7.67 -14.52
N ASN A 276 11.62 8.99 -14.57
CA ASN A 276 11.78 9.80 -15.78
C ASN A 276 10.99 9.25 -16.99
N GLY A 277 9.74 8.84 -16.72
CA GLY A 277 8.75 8.51 -17.75
C GLY A 277 8.71 7.06 -18.21
N ILE A 278 9.54 6.17 -17.63
CA ILE A 278 9.60 4.76 -18.07
C ILE A 278 8.64 3.83 -17.31
N MET A 279 7.99 4.30 -16.24
CA MET A 279 7.07 3.48 -15.43
C MET A 279 5.81 3.08 -16.21
N PHE A 280 5.21 4.00 -16.97
CA PHE A 280 3.97 3.79 -17.71
C PHE A 280 4.14 4.02 -19.22
N PRO A 281 4.92 3.18 -19.93
CA PRO A 281 5.16 3.35 -21.35
C PRO A 281 3.86 3.29 -22.16
N LEU A 282 3.76 4.09 -23.23
CA LEU A 282 2.60 4.09 -24.13
C LEU A 282 2.81 3.22 -25.39
N GLN A 283 4.06 3.12 -25.87
CA GLN A 283 4.37 2.47 -27.15
C GLN A 283 5.41 1.36 -27.04
N ALA A 284 6.47 1.59 -26.26
CA ALA A 284 7.56 0.66 -26.05
C ALA A 284 8.15 0.85 -24.66
N GLN A 285 8.75 -0.21 -24.11
CA GLN A 285 9.54 -0.16 -22.89
C GLN A 285 10.83 0.66 -23.10
N TRP A 286 11.54 0.96 -22.03
CA TRP A 286 12.79 1.74 -22.03
C TRP A 286 13.86 1.22 -23.00
N ASN A 287 13.86 -0.09 -23.28
CA ASN A 287 14.80 -0.75 -24.19
C ASN A 287 14.32 -0.79 -25.66
N GLY A 288 13.25 -0.07 -26.01
CA GLY A 288 12.70 -0.01 -27.36
C GLY A 288 11.81 -1.19 -27.76
N VAL A 289 11.67 -2.21 -26.90
CA VAL A 289 10.75 -3.33 -27.15
C VAL A 289 9.31 -2.82 -27.07
N LYS A 290 8.60 -2.90 -28.21
CA LYS A 290 7.20 -2.49 -28.32
C LYS A 290 6.32 -3.25 -27.33
N LEU A 291 5.26 -2.59 -26.87
CA LEU A 291 4.23 -3.25 -26.09
C LEU A 291 3.47 -4.24 -26.98
N ASP A 292 3.26 -5.45 -26.45
CA ASP A 292 2.56 -6.55 -27.10
C ASP A 292 1.50 -7.15 -26.16
N ASN A 293 0.73 -8.10 -26.67
CA ASN A 293 -0.32 -8.76 -25.87
C ASN A 293 0.22 -9.43 -24.60
N THR A 294 1.44 -9.98 -24.68
CA THR A 294 2.11 -10.57 -23.52
C THR A 294 2.38 -9.53 -22.45
N TYR A 295 2.91 -8.35 -22.80
CA TYR A 295 3.14 -7.26 -21.85
C TYR A 295 1.87 -6.87 -21.12
N VAL A 296 0.81 -6.60 -21.88
CA VAL A 296 -0.41 -6.04 -21.29
C VAL A 296 -1.14 -7.05 -20.42
N THR A 297 -1.09 -8.33 -20.81
CA THR A 297 -1.71 -9.42 -20.05
C THR A 297 -0.91 -9.72 -18.78
N GLU A 298 0.41 -9.83 -18.88
CA GLU A 298 1.26 -10.10 -17.72
C GLU A 298 1.23 -8.93 -16.74
N ARG A 299 1.34 -7.69 -17.19
CA ARG A 299 1.26 -6.53 -16.29
C ARG A 299 -0.10 -6.44 -15.61
N SER A 300 -1.19 -6.63 -16.35
CA SER A 300 -2.53 -6.59 -15.76
C SER A 300 -2.77 -7.71 -14.75
N LYS A 301 -2.14 -8.88 -14.92
CA LYS A 301 -2.23 -10.01 -13.97
C LYS A 301 -1.39 -9.72 -12.72
N TRP A 302 -0.12 -9.41 -12.90
CA TRP A 302 0.87 -9.42 -11.83
C TRP A 302 0.98 -8.10 -11.07
N GLU A 303 0.57 -6.99 -11.67
CA GLU A 303 0.61 -5.65 -11.06
C GLU A 303 -0.82 -5.09 -10.89
N PRO A 304 -1.69 -5.72 -10.08
CA PRO A 304 -3.06 -5.27 -9.89
C PRO A 304 -3.16 -3.94 -9.14
N LEU A 305 -2.10 -3.55 -8.41
CA LEU A 305 -2.04 -2.35 -7.58
C LEU A 305 -0.87 -1.45 -7.98
N TYR A 306 -1.02 -0.15 -7.71
CA TYR A 306 0.02 0.85 -7.79
C TYR A 306 0.06 1.68 -6.50
N GLU A 307 1.25 1.85 -5.95
CA GLU A 307 1.48 2.74 -4.82
C GLU A 307 1.63 4.17 -5.33
N VAL A 308 0.61 4.98 -5.04
CA VAL A 308 0.44 6.31 -5.63
C VAL A 308 1.07 7.41 -4.76
N THR A 309 1.24 7.18 -3.46
CA THR A 309 1.73 8.18 -2.52
C THR A 309 2.64 7.55 -1.47
N GLN A 310 3.75 8.22 -1.18
CA GLN A 310 4.78 7.78 -0.25
C GLN A 310 5.60 9.02 0.22
N ILE A 311 6.51 8.85 1.19
CA ILE A 311 7.50 9.86 1.62
C ILE A 311 8.25 10.59 0.48
N LYS A 312 8.53 9.92 -0.64
CA LYS A 312 9.19 10.46 -1.83
C LYS A 312 8.24 11.21 -2.80
N GLY A 313 7.25 11.90 -2.24
CA GLY A 313 6.30 12.71 -2.99
C GLY A 313 5.03 11.97 -3.42
N ASP A 314 4.01 12.75 -3.75
CA ASP A 314 2.76 12.24 -4.31
C ASP A 314 2.89 11.98 -5.82
N GLY A 315 2.38 10.83 -6.25
CA GLY A 315 2.41 10.33 -7.62
C GLY A 315 1.03 10.20 -8.27
N GLU A 316 -0.02 10.80 -7.70
CA GLU A 316 -1.37 10.74 -8.24
C GLU A 316 -1.47 11.52 -9.57
N THR A 317 -1.10 12.79 -9.54
CA THR A 317 -1.08 13.69 -10.70
C THR A 317 -0.04 14.81 -10.54
N HIS A 318 0.06 15.66 -11.56
CA HIS A 318 0.96 16.82 -11.60
C HIS A 318 0.22 18.03 -12.20
N PRO A 319 0.50 19.28 -11.79
CA PRO A 319 -0.23 20.46 -12.28
C PRO A 319 -0.15 20.66 -13.81
N PHE A 320 0.98 20.28 -14.41
CA PHE A 320 1.15 20.26 -15.87
C PHE A 320 0.18 19.30 -16.59
N LEU A 321 -0.20 18.19 -15.95
CA LEU A 321 -1.05 17.13 -16.53
C LEU A 321 -2.54 17.37 -16.22
N SER A 322 -2.83 17.94 -15.05
CA SER A 322 -4.18 18.26 -14.57
C SER A 322 -4.31 19.77 -14.24
N PRO A 323 -4.17 20.68 -15.21
CA PRO A 323 -4.14 22.12 -14.95
C PRO A 323 -5.46 22.71 -14.44
N ASP A 324 -6.57 21.98 -14.60
CA ASP A 324 -7.91 22.38 -14.14
C ASP A 324 -8.25 21.84 -12.74
N ASP A 325 -7.32 21.12 -12.08
CA ASP A 325 -7.49 20.60 -10.73
C ASP A 325 -6.67 21.42 -9.72
N GLU A 326 -7.35 22.07 -8.78
CA GLU A 326 -6.72 22.89 -7.75
C GLU A 326 -5.87 22.08 -6.74
N PHE A 327 -6.06 20.76 -6.68
CA PHE A 327 -5.32 19.85 -5.80
C PHE A 327 -4.19 19.10 -6.52
N ALA A 328 -3.94 19.39 -7.80
CA ALA A 328 -2.91 18.71 -8.56
C ALA A 328 -1.47 19.08 -8.12
N ASP A 329 -1.29 20.15 -7.35
CA ASP A 329 0.01 20.55 -6.78
C ASP A 329 0.10 20.19 -5.30
N TYR A 330 0.20 18.89 -5.01
CA TYR A 330 0.33 18.37 -3.66
C TYR A 330 1.62 17.56 -3.52
N GLU A 331 2.55 18.03 -2.69
CA GLU A 331 3.77 17.30 -2.32
C GLU A 331 4.58 16.74 -3.51
N THR A 332 4.64 17.51 -4.60
CA THR A 332 5.19 17.08 -5.88
C THR A 332 6.72 16.95 -5.85
N TRP A 333 7.23 15.74 -6.12
CA TRP A 333 8.66 15.51 -6.41
C TRP A 333 8.90 15.33 -7.91
N ALA A 334 9.27 16.43 -8.58
CA ALA A 334 9.43 16.45 -10.04
C ALA A 334 10.76 17.07 -10.51
N ILE A 335 11.84 16.94 -9.73
CA ILE A 335 13.15 17.53 -10.11
C ILE A 335 14.01 16.62 -11.00
N GLY A 336 13.85 15.29 -10.90
CA GLY A 336 14.69 14.31 -11.63
C GLY A 336 14.28 12.87 -11.35
N ASN A 337 15.14 11.93 -11.75
CA ASN A 337 15.05 10.51 -11.38
C ASN A 337 15.51 10.26 -9.93
N LEU A 338 15.51 9.00 -9.48
CA LEU A 338 15.71 8.61 -8.08
C LEU A 338 17.00 9.16 -7.46
N ASP A 339 18.10 9.14 -8.21
CA ASP A 339 19.41 9.66 -7.78
C ASP A 339 19.69 11.10 -8.25
N VAL A 340 18.71 11.74 -8.91
CA VAL A 340 18.79 13.11 -9.46
C VAL A 340 20.01 13.26 -10.38
N SER A 341 20.38 12.18 -11.09
CA SER A 341 21.42 12.19 -12.13
C SER A 341 20.90 12.76 -13.45
N VAL A 342 19.58 12.69 -13.69
CA VAL A 342 18.91 13.21 -14.89
C VAL A 342 17.73 14.09 -14.47
N ALA A 343 17.83 15.38 -14.82
CA ALA A 343 16.79 16.37 -14.56
C ALA A 343 15.48 16.03 -15.29
N LYS A 344 14.36 16.36 -14.65
CA LYS A 344 13.02 16.12 -15.21
C LYS A 344 12.71 17.04 -16.38
N THR A 345 11.96 16.53 -17.36
CA THR A 345 11.32 17.32 -18.42
C THR A 345 9.83 17.01 -18.53
N ASN A 346 9.04 17.95 -19.06
CA ASN A 346 7.59 17.82 -19.11
C ASN A 346 7.09 16.63 -19.96
N ASP A 347 7.84 16.20 -20.97
CA ASP A 347 7.50 15.05 -21.81
C ASP A 347 7.60 13.71 -21.07
N MET A 348 8.36 13.66 -19.97
CA MET A 348 8.48 12.47 -19.11
C MET A 348 7.24 12.27 -18.24
N LEU A 349 6.65 13.36 -17.71
CA LEU A 349 5.65 13.33 -16.64
C LEU A 349 4.46 12.40 -16.93
N ALA A 350 3.93 12.40 -18.16
CA ALA A 350 2.78 11.56 -18.46
C ALA A 350 3.08 10.05 -18.35
N GLY A 351 4.35 9.63 -18.34
CA GLY A 351 4.78 8.25 -18.08
C GLY A 351 5.03 7.90 -16.61
N GLU A 352 4.67 8.81 -15.69
CA GLU A 352 5.06 8.74 -14.28
C GLU A 352 3.89 8.79 -13.30
N TYR A 353 2.83 9.51 -13.64
CA TYR A 353 1.71 9.78 -12.73
C TYR A 353 0.50 8.88 -12.99
N ALA A 354 -0.17 8.49 -11.92
CA ALA A 354 -1.19 7.45 -11.94
C ALA A 354 -2.43 7.82 -12.77
N ARG A 355 -2.91 9.07 -12.70
CA ARG A 355 -4.06 9.53 -13.52
C ARG A 355 -3.76 9.45 -15.02
N GLU A 356 -2.55 9.80 -15.43
CA GLU A 356 -2.12 9.62 -16.82
C GLU A 356 -1.94 8.17 -17.19
N ALA A 357 -1.44 7.33 -16.28
CA ALA A 357 -1.35 5.89 -16.51
C ALA A 357 -2.73 5.28 -16.80
N LEU A 358 -3.76 5.61 -16.01
CA LEU A 358 -5.14 5.17 -16.25
C LEU A 358 -5.64 5.59 -17.64
N LYS A 359 -5.40 6.85 -18.04
CA LYS A 359 -5.77 7.38 -19.37
C LYS A 359 -5.00 6.68 -20.50
N ARG A 360 -3.69 6.48 -20.35
CA ARG A 360 -2.84 5.71 -21.29
C ARG A 360 -3.32 4.27 -21.42
N GLY A 361 -3.78 3.68 -20.33
CA GLY A 361 -4.34 2.33 -20.29
C GLY A 361 -5.50 2.14 -21.26
N LEU A 362 -6.42 3.10 -21.34
CA LEU A 362 -7.54 3.10 -22.31
C LEU A 362 -7.04 3.10 -23.76
N ILE A 363 -5.98 3.86 -24.04
CA ILE A 363 -5.39 3.92 -25.38
C ILE A 363 -4.72 2.60 -25.75
N ILE A 364 -4.01 1.97 -24.80
CA ILE A 364 -3.38 0.67 -25.01
C ILE A 364 -4.43 -0.41 -25.21
N GLU A 365 -5.49 -0.41 -24.40
CA GLU A 365 -6.60 -1.37 -24.50
C GLU A 365 -7.27 -1.32 -25.87
N SER A 366 -7.50 -0.13 -26.42
CA SER A 366 -8.07 0.02 -27.78
C SER A 366 -7.24 -0.64 -28.89
N LYS A 367 -5.95 -0.89 -28.64
CA LYS A 367 -4.99 -1.43 -29.62
C LYS A 367 -4.65 -2.89 -29.38
N LEU A 368 -4.49 -3.30 -28.11
CA LEU A 368 -4.01 -4.62 -27.70
C LEU A 368 -5.08 -5.46 -26.99
N GLY A 369 -6.27 -4.89 -26.74
CA GLY A 369 -7.42 -5.59 -26.15
C GLY A 369 -7.34 -5.79 -24.63
N THR A 370 -6.29 -5.34 -23.96
CA THR A 370 -6.13 -5.41 -22.51
C THR A 370 -5.54 -4.12 -21.98
N ASN A 371 -6.08 -3.62 -20.87
CA ASN A 371 -5.60 -2.43 -20.18
C ASN A 371 -4.55 -2.81 -19.11
N PRO A 372 -3.25 -2.56 -19.32
CA PRO A 372 -2.22 -2.89 -18.34
C PRO A 372 -2.21 -1.97 -17.11
N TYR A 373 -2.90 -0.83 -17.17
CA TYR A 373 -2.84 0.23 -16.16
C TYR A 373 -4.16 0.38 -15.40
N LYS A 374 -5.02 -0.64 -15.46
CA LYS A 374 -6.27 -0.69 -14.70
C LYS A 374 -6.02 -1.22 -13.28
N PHE A 375 -5.14 -0.55 -12.56
CA PHE A 375 -4.74 -0.91 -11.21
C PHE A 375 -5.62 -0.25 -10.15
N GLY A 376 -5.65 -0.82 -8.94
CA GLY A 376 -6.09 -0.13 -7.73
C GLY A 376 -4.98 0.76 -7.17
N MET A 377 -5.32 1.79 -6.42
CA MET A 377 -4.33 2.72 -5.83
C MET A 377 -4.20 2.47 -4.33
N ILE A 378 -2.95 2.41 -3.84
CA ILE A 378 -2.63 2.35 -2.42
C ILE A 378 -1.58 3.40 -2.05
N GLY A 379 -1.43 3.69 -0.76
CA GLY A 379 -0.31 4.45 -0.23
C GLY A 379 0.54 3.54 0.65
N ALA A 380 1.82 3.86 0.79
CA ALA A 380 2.73 3.13 1.68
C ALA A 380 3.84 4.07 2.14
N THR A 381 4.67 3.67 3.11
CA THR A 381 5.71 4.59 3.61
C THR A 381 6.95 4.59 2.76
N ASP A 382 7.37 3.40 2.30
CA ASP A 382 8.74 3.12 1.94
C ASP A 382 9.69 3.69 3.01
N SER A 383 9.45 3.42 4.29
CA SER A 383 10.31 3.99 5.32
C SER A 383 11.59 3.17 5.45
N HIS A 384 12.76 3.82 5.34
CA HIS A 384 14.08 3.24 5.63
C HIS A 384 14.48 3.39 7.11
N THR A 385 13.51 3.45 8.02
CA THR A 385 13.77 3.57 9.47
C THR A 385 13.24 2.37 10.26
N SER A 386 12.57 1.41 9.61
CA SER A 386 11.74 0.36 10.25
C SER A 386 10.50 0.88 10.96
N LEU A 387 10.19 2.18 10.84
CA LEU A 387 9.06 2.84 11.48
C LEU A 387 8.07 3.31 10.41
N ALA A 388 6.90 2.67 10.37
CA ALA A 388 5.79 3.02 9.47
C ALA A 388 5.05 4.30 9.93
N THR A 389 5.76 5.43 9.97
CA THR A 389 5.25 6.70 10.50
C THR A 389 4.71 7.60 9.39
N THR A 390 3.39 7.81 9.40
CA THR A 390 2.66 8.62 8.39
C THR A 390 1.91 9.81 8.99
N GLU A 391 2.10 10.09 10.28
CA GLU A 391 1.44 11.22 10.96
C GLU A 391 2.50 12.29 11.19
N GLU A 392 2.23 13.54 10.79
CA GLU A 392 3.17 14.68 10.89
C GLU A 392 3.76 14.84 12.29
N GLU A 393 2.93 14.71 13.33
CA GLU A 393 3.33 14.81 14.73
C GLU A 393 4.23 13.66 15.22
N ASN A 394 4.35 12.59 14.42
CA ASN A 394 5.11 11.39 14.73
C ASN A 394 5.98 10.95 13.54
N PHE A 395 6.37 11.86 12.65
CA PHE A 395 7.07 11.53 11.42
C PHE A 395 8.58 11.39 11.62
N TYR A 396 9.13 10.20 11.35
CA TYR A 396 10.57 9.91 11.54
C TYR A 396 11.44 10.12 10.28
N GLY A 397 10.84 10.57 9.17
CA GLY A 397 11.57 10.82 7.92
C GLY A 397 11.77 9.57 7.07
N LYS A 398 12.35 9.75 5.87
CA LYS A 398 12.61 8.63 4.94
C LYS A 398 13.65 7.66 5.48
N HIS A 399 14.69 8.14 6.17
CA HIS A 399 15.82 7.32 6.61
C HIS A 399 16.38 7.80 7.96
N SER A 400 17.24 7.02 8.62
CA SER A 400 17.66 7.34 9.99
C SER A 400 18.44 8.66 10.15
N GLY A 401 19.20 9.09 9.14
CA GLY A 401 19.78 10.45 9.10
C GLY A 401 18.75 11.61 9.10
N ALA A 402 17.48 11.33 8.82
CA ALA A 402 16.37 12.30 8.83
C ALA A 402 15.45 12.16 10.06
N GLU A 403 15.81 11.31 11.03
CA GLU A 403 15.05 11.18 12.28
C GLU A 403 14.94 12.52 13.05
N PRO A 404 13.97 12.66 13.97
CA PRO A 404 13.66 13.93 14.61
C PRO A 404 14.88 14.64 15.24
N SER A 405 15.22 15.81 14.69
CA SER A 405 16.23 16.73 15.22
C SER A 405 15.88 18.17 14.85
N PRO A 406 16.36 19.20 15.59
CA PRO A 406 16.00 20.60 15.33
C PRO A 406 16.37 21.14 13.94
N LYS A 407 17.29 20.48 13.23
CA LYS A 407 17.83 20.95 11.93
C LYS A 407 17.47 20.07 10.74
N ARG A 408 16.74 18.97 10.93
CA ARG A 408 16.44 18.00 9.85
C ARG A 408 15.81 18.63 8.60
N TRP A 409 15.06 19.72 8.76
CA TRP A 409 14.39 20.43 7.66
C TRP A 409 15.36 21.20 6.76
N GLU A 410 16.53 21.63 7.28
CA GLU A 410 17.56 22.37 6.54
C GLU A 410 18.46 21.43 5.71
N HIS A 411 18.55 20.17 6.11
CA HIS A 411 19.45 19.21 5.48
C HIS A 411 18.89 18.75 4.13
N PRO A 412 19.69 18.76 3.05
CA PRO A 412 19.27 18.17 1.79
C PRO A 412 19.07 16.67 1.97
N PHE A 413 17.91 16.17 1.53
CA PHE A 413 17.70 14.74 1.31
C PHE A 413 18.53 14.25 0.12
N MET A 414 18.53 15.03 -0.97
CA MET A 414 19.33 14.76 -2.16
C MET A 414 19.83 16.08 -2.74
N LYS A 415 21.10 16.12 -3.19
CA LYS A 415 21.69 17.31 -3.83
C LYS A 415 22.71 16.91 -4.89
N THR A 416 22.45 17.28 -6.13
CA THR A 416 23.37 17.14 -7.26
C THR A 416 23.51 18.48 -7.99
N ASP A 417 24.29 18.53 -9.07
CA ASP A 417 24.31 19.68 -9.97
C ASP A 417 23.01 19.83 -10.79
N LYS A 418 22.14 18.80 -10.78
CA LYS A 418 20.86 18.77 -11.51
C LYS A 418 19.66 19.20 -10.68
N GLY A 419 19.76 19.14 -9.35
CA GLY A 419 18.67 19.56 -8.48
C GLY A 419 18.91 19.22 -7.01
N GLU A 420 18.01 19.71 -6.16
CA GLU A 420 18.06 19.53 -4.71
C GLU A 420 16.65 19.23 -4.18
N ILE A 421 16.55 18.23 -3.30
CA ILE A 421 15.37 17.93 -2.48
C ILE A 421 15.77 18.18 -1.04
N LEU A 422 15.08 19.08 -0.36
CA LEU A 422 15.33 19.43 1.03
C LEU A 422 14.53 18.54 1.98
N GLY A 423 14.99 18.43 3.22
CA GLY A 423 14.37 17.55 4.21
C GLY A 423 12.91 17.87 4.53
N TRP A 424 12.49 19.14 4.42
CA TRP A 424 11.09 19.54 4.60
C TRP A 424 10.16 19.10 3.44
N GLN A 425 10.71 18.71 2.29
CA GLN A 425 9.94 18.22 1.15
C GLN A 425 9.60 16.72 1.28
N MET A 426 10.13 16.02 2.29
CA MET A 426 9.71 14.65 2.59
C MET A 426 8.28 14.64 3.12
N VAL A 427 7.44 13.81 2.52
CA VAL A 427 6.02 13.72 2.85
C VAL A 427 5.79 12.77 4.01
N SER A 428 4.94 13.10 4.98
CA SER A 428 4.46 12.12 5.96
C SER A 428 3.37 11.23 5.36
N SER A 429 3.71 10.39 4.38
CA SER A 429 2.76 9.53 3.64
C SER A 429 3.36 8.13 3.47
N GLY A 430 2.59 7.05 3.33
CA GLY A 430 1.14 6.91 3.32
C GLY A 430 0.72 5.53 3.83
N LEU A 431 -0.59 5.25 3.83
CA LEU A 431 -1.16 3.95 4.25
C LEU A 431 -2.13 3.41 3.20
N ALA A 432 -2.22 2.09 3.17
CA ALA A 432 -3.16 1.34 2.37
C ALA A 432 -4.38 0.96 3.22
N ALA A 433 -5.57 1.24 2.68
CA ALA A 433 -6.83 0.77 3.22
C ALA A 433 -7.35 -0.38 2.37
N VAL A 434 -7.61 -1.52 3.00
CA VAL A 434 -8.04 -2.75 2.31
C VAL A 434 -9.40 -3.19 2.81
N TRP A 435 -10.40 -3.27 1.93
CA TRP A 435 -11.71 -3.83 2.25
C TRP A 435 -11.67 -5.36 2.19
N ALA A 436 -11.07 -5.98 3.20
CA ALA A 436 -11.00 -7.43 3.38
C ALA A 436 -12.14 -7.96 4.27
N MET A 437 -12.47 -9.25 4.12
CA MET A 437 -13.47 -9.92 4.96
C MET A 437 -12.94 -10.13 6.39
N GLU A 438 -11.67 -10.50 6.48
CA GLU A 438 -11.00 -10.89 7.72
C GLU A 438 -9.57 -10.32 7.74
N ASN A 439 -8.96 -10.23 8.92
CA ASN A 439 -7.56 -9.86 9.04
C ASN A 439 -6.67 -11.10 8.91
N THR A 440 -6.56 -11.65 7.70
CA THR A 440 -5.64 -12.76 7.36
C THR A 440 -4.88 -12.42 6.08
N ARG A 441 -3.75 -13.10 5.83
CA ARG A 441 -2.97 -12.94 4.59
C ARG A 441 -3.85 -13.15 3.36
N GLU A 442 -4.62 -14.23 3.36
CA GLU A 442 -5.54 -14.60 2.28
C GLU A 442 -6.56 -13.51 2.02
N SER A 443 -7.30 -13.10 3.05
CA SER A 443 -8.42 -12.18 2.87
C SER A 443 -7.97 -10.78 2.43
N ILE A 444 -6.84 -10.32 2.96
CA ILE A 444 -6.23 -9.03 2.60
C ILE A 444 -5.63 -9.11 1.19
N PHE A 445 -4.90 -10.16 0.86
CA PHE A 445 -4.34 -10.36 -0.47
C PHE A 445 -5.43 -10.46 -1.54
N ASP A 446 -6.47 -11.25 -1.30
CA ASP A 446 -7.60 -11.39 -2.24
C ASP A 446 -8.32 -10.05 -2.45
N ALA A 447 -8.27 -9.14 -1.46
CA ALA A 447 -8.81 -7.79 -1.55
C ALA A 447 -7.92 -6.85 -2.37
N MET A 448 -6.60 -6.98 -2.22
CA MET A 448 -5.60 -6.31 -3.04
C MET A 448 -5.73 -6.74 -4.51
N GLU A 449 -5.83 -8.04 -4.78
CA GLU A 449 -5.93 -8.59 -6.15
C GLU A 449 -7.20 -8.10 -6.86
N ARG A 450 -8.35 -8.12 -6.18
CA ARG A 450 -9.62 -7.58 -6.72
C ARG A 450 -9.70 -6.05 -6.71
N LYS A 451 -8.64 -5.36 -6.25
CA LYS A 451 -8.51 -3.88 -6.22
C LYS A 451 -9.54 -3.16 -5.35
N GLU A 452 -10.07 -3.81 -4.32
CA GLU A 452 -10.99 -3.18 -3.38
C GLU A 452 -10.23 -2.48 -2.25
N VAL A 453 -9.42 -1.50 -2.67
CA VAL A 453 -8.45 -0.80 -1.84
C VAL A 453 -8.44 0.69 -2.17
N TYR A 454 -7.88 1.50 -1.27
CA TYR A 454 -7.59 2.90 -1.57
C TYR A 454 -6.35 3.40 -0.81
N ALA A 455 -5.74 4.45 -1.35
CA ALA A 455 -4.61 5.14 -0.77
C ALA A 455 -5.06 6.21 0.24
N THR A 456 -4.24 6.44 1.25
CA THR A 456 -4.34 7.62 2.12
C THR A 456 -2.95 8.15 2.41
N THR A 457 -2.84 9.45 2.65
CA THR A 457 -1.60 10.10 3.11
C THR A 457 -1.35 9.89 4.61
N GLY A 458 -1.89 8.80 5.20
CA GLY A 458 -1.75 8.46 6.62
C GLY A 458 -3.03 8.61 7.46
N THR A 459 -3.95 9.48 7.06
CA THR A 459 -5.24 9.64 7.77
C THR A 459 -6.17 8.46 7.51
N ARG A 460 -6.76 7.87 8.56
CA ARG A 460 -7.55 6.64 8.45
C ARG A 460 -9.04 6.89 8.16
N MET A 461 -9.32 7.63 7.09
CA MET A 461 -10.70 7.91 6.63
C MET A 461 -11.34 6.67 6.00
N SER A 462 -12.59 6.35 6.33
CA SER A 462 -13.28 5.23 5.68
C SER A 462 -13.97 5.69 4.41
N VAL A 463 -13.55 5.20 3.24
CA VAL A 463 -14.12 5.58 1.93
C VAL A 463 -14.66 4.37 1.20
N ARG A 464 -15.87 4.49 0.64
CA ARG A 464 -16.48 3.52 -0.26
C ARG A 464 -17.02 4.21 -1.50
N LEU A 465 -16.80 3.58 -2.64
CA LEU A 465 -17.35 3.96 -3.94
C LEU A 465 -17.95 2.72 -4.55
N PHE A 466 -19.19 2.84 -5.02
CA PHE A 466 -19.85 1.83 -5.82
C PHE A 466 -20.37 2.42 -7.12
N GLY A 467 -20.31 1.65 -8.20
CA GLY A 467 -20.89 1.98 -9.50
C GLY A 467 -22.01 1.01 -9.87
N GLY A 468 -23.09 1.50 -10.47
CA GLY A 468 -24.23 0.69 -10.86
C GLY A 468 -25.21 1.44 -11.76
N TRP A 469 -26.33 0.81 -12.11
CA TRP A 469 -27.33 1.40 -13.01
C TRP A 469 -28.60 1.86 -12.29
N ASP A 470 -28.90 1.25 -11.14
CA ASP A 470 -30.21 1.34 -10.48
C ASP A 470 -30.16 2.02 -9.11
N TYR A 471 -29.10 2.76 -8.79
CA TYR A 471 -29.04 3.55 -7.56
C TYR A 471 -30.08 4.67 -7.55
N THR A 472 -30.58 4.97 -6.36
CA THR A 472 -31.54 6.04 -6.08
C THR A 472 -31.10 6.83 -4.85
N ASP A 473 -31.60 8.06 -4.68
CA ASP A 473 -31.26 8.88 -3.50
C ASP A 473 -31.66 8.19 -2.18
N GLN A 474 -32.69 7.34 -2.21
CA GLN A 474 -33.13 6.57 -1.05
C GLN A 474 -32.12 5.51 -0.61
N ASP A 475 -31.22 5.06 -1.49
CA ASP A 475 -30.21 4.06 -1.16
C ASP A 475 -29.14 4.62 -0.20
N LEU A 476 -28.99 5.94 -0.15
CA LEU A 476 -28.15 6.65 0.84
C LEU A 476 -28.82 6.75 2.21
N ASN A 477 -30.14 6.59 2.31
CA ASN A 477 -30.92 6.70 3.55
C ASN A 477 -30.90 5.38 4.36
N SER A 478 -29.74 4.74 4.44
CA SER A 478 -29.51 3.52 5.21
C SER A 478 -28.34 3.71 6.17
N ARG A 479 -28.39 3.05 7.34
CA ARG A 479 -27.24 2.95 8.25
C ARG A 479 -26.16 2.00 7.73
N MET A 480 -26.43 1.28 6.64
CA MET A 480 -25.54 0.27 6.04
C MET A 480 -25.52 0.42 4.51
N PRO A 481 -25.02 1.54 3.97
CA PRO A 481 -25.01 1.78 2.53
C PRO A 481 -24.20 0.74 1.74
N ALA A 482 -23.25 0.06 2.39
CA ALA A 482 -22.47 -1.02 1.79
C ALA A 482 -23.34 -2.19 1.28
N VAL A 483 -24.40 -2.57 2.01
CA VAL A 483 -25.29 -3.68 1.60
C VAL A 483 -25.89 -3.40 0.23
N VAL A 484 -26.51 -2.22 0.08
CA VAL A 484 -27.11 -1.78 -1.18
C VAL A 484 -26.05 -1.63 -2.27
N GLY A 485 -24.85 -1.17 -1.91
CA GLY A 485 -23.72 -1.03 -2.81
C GLY A 485 -23.30 -2.35 -3.47
N TYR A 486 -23.14 -3.41 -2.69
CA TYR A 486 -22.79 -4.73 -3.21
C TYR A 486 -23.95 -5.42 -3.94
N GLU A 487 -25.19 -5.22 -3.49
CA GLU A 487 -26.37 -5.81 -4.13
C GLU A 487 -26.63 -5.23 -5.53
N LYS A 488 -26.62 -3.91 -5.64
CA LYS A 488 -27.04 -3.19 -6.87
C LYS A 488 -25.91 -2.84 -7.83
N GLY A 489 -24.65 -2.94 -7.40
CA GLY A 489 -23.52 -2.48 -8.20
C GLY A 489 -22.25 -3.30 -8.02
N VAL A 490 -21.13 -2.62 -8.26
CA VAL A 490 -19.78 -3.13 -8.06
C VAL A 490 -18.98 -2.14 -7.21
N PRO A 491 -18.08 -2.61 -6.33
CA PRO A 491 -17.22 -1.74 -5.55
C PRO A 491 -16.11 -1.12 -6.41
N MET A 492 -15.36 -0.20 -5.82
CA MET A 492 -14.11 0.33 -6.37
C MET A 492 -13.18 -0.80 -6.84
N GLY A 493 -12.46 -0.57 -7.93
CA GLY A 493 -11.60 -1.58 -8.57
C GLY A 493 -12.31 -2.54 -9.52
N GLY A 494 -13.65 -2.63 -9.46
CA GLY A 494 -14.46 -3.52 -10.30
C GLY A 494 -14.91 -2.91 -11.64
N ASP A 495 -15.40 -3.79 -12.53
CA ASP A 495 -16.04 -3.42 -13.79
C ASP A 495 -17.54 -3.25 -13.65
N LEU A 496 -18.07 -2.16 -14.21
CA LEU A 496 -19.52 -2.01 -14.33
C LEU A 496 -20.10 -3.17 -15.14
N ARG A 497 -21.17 -3.78 -14.60
CA ARG A 497 -21.98 -4.76 -15.33
C ARG A 497 -22.50 -4.12 -16.62
N LYS A 498 -22.80 -4.94 -17.64
CA LYS A 498 -23.37 -4.47 -18.90
C LYS A 498 -24.57 -3.57 -18.66
N ALA A 499 -24.60 -2.42 -19.34
CA ALA A 499 -25.69 -1.47 -19.27
C ALA A 499 -27.05 -2.12 -19.60
N PRO A 500 -28.07 -1.98 -18.75
CA PRO A 500 -29.44 -2.36 -19.07
C PRO A 500 -29.97 -1.58 -20.29
N ALA A 501 -30.95 -2.15 -20.99
CA ALA A 501 -31.60 -1.47 -22.10
C ALA A 501 -32.27 -0.17 -21.62
N GLY A 502 -31.95 0.95 -22.26
CA GLY A 502 -32.49 2.27 -21.92
C GLY A 502 -31.71 3.04 -20.84
N ALA A 503 -30.67 2.45 -20.24
CA ALA A 503 -29.80 3.18 -19.32
C ALA A 503 -28.95 4.22 -20.08
N SER A 504 -28.98 5.48 -19.64
CA SER A 504 -28.25 6.59 -20.27
C SER A 504 -26.87 6.85 -19.67
N ALA A 505 -26.68 6.58 -18.37
CA ALA A 505 -25.42 6.74 -17.66
C ALA A 505 -25.39 5.85 -16.39
N PRO A 506 -24.20 5.42 -15.93
CA PRO A 506 -24.07 4.80 -14.63
C PRO A 506 -24.29 5.84 -13.52
N LYS A 507 -24.66 5.34 -12.34
CA LYS A 507 -24.75 6.11 -11.11
C LYS A 507 -23.67 5.65 -10.15
N PHE A 508 -23.11 6.59 -9.40
CA PHE A 508 -22.11 6.33 -8.40
C PHE A 508 -22.66 6.65 -7.02
N MET A 509 -22.41 5.74 -6.08
CA MET A 509 -22.72 5.93 -4.66
C MET A 509 -21.41 6.03 -3.91
N VAL A 510 -21.17 7.17 -3.26
CA VAL A 510 -19.96 7.42 -2.46
C VAL A 510 -20.35 7.59 -1.01
N TYR A 511 -19.60 6.95 -0.12
CA TYR A 511 -19.73 7.10 1.32
C TYR A 511 -18.36 7.35 1.92
N ALA A 512 -18.26 8.38 2.76
CA ALA A 512 -17.03 8.73 3.45
C ALA A 512 -17.30 9.04 4.92
N LEU A 513 -16.44 8.52 5.80
CA LEU A 513 -16.36 8.94 7.20
C LEU A 513 -14.96 9.49 7.45
N ARG A 514 -14.91 10.64 8.14
CA ARG A 514 -13.64 11.16 8.65
C ARG A 514 -12.97 10.13 9.57
N ASP A 515 -11.67 10.26 9.70
CA ASP A 515 -10.96 9.61 10.80
C ASP A 515 -11.50 10.16 12.14
N PRO A 516 -11.94 9.31 13.09
CA PRO A 516 -12.49 9.76 14.37
C PRO A 516 -11.59 10.71 15.16
N ILE A 517 -10.26 10.60 15.02
CA ILE A 517 -9.28 11.48 15.67
C ILE A 517 -8.68 12.54 14.74
N GLY A 518 -9.07 12.55 13.46
CA GLY A 518 -8.54 13.47 12.45
C GLY A 518 -9.46 14.67 12.16
N ALA A 519 -9.06 15.46 11.16
CA ALA A 519 -9.79 16.63 10.68
C ALA A 519 -11.17 16.27 10.09
N ASN A 520 -12.04 17.29 9.93
CA ASN A 520 -13.31 17.13 9.21
C ASN A 520 -13.07 16.97 7.71
N LEU A 521 -13.99 16.29 7.02
CA LEU A 521 -13.94 16.18 5.56
C LEU A 521 -14.24 17.54 4.92
N ASP A 522 -13.37 18.00 4.02
CA ASP A 522 -13.65 19.20 3.22
C ASP A 522 -14.63 18.89 2.09
N ARG A 523 -14.31 17.91 1.25
CA ARG A 523 -15.07 17.55 0.06
C ARG A 523 -14.81 16.12 -0.41
N ILE A 524 -15.66 15.67 -1.32
CA ILE A 524 -15.53 14.45 -2.11
C ILE A 524 -15.50 14.89 -3.58
N GLN A 525 -14.46 14.47 -4.30
CA GLN A 525 -14.34 14.67 -5.74
C GLN A 525 -14.41 13.34 -6.47
N ILE A 526 -15.00 13.35 -7.67
CA ILE A 526 -14.87 12.29 -8.66
C ILE A 526 -14.06 12.84 -9.81
N VAL A 527 -12.90 12.24 -10.07
CA VAL A 527 -12.06 12.56 -11.23
C VAL A 527 -12.36 11.56 -12.32
N LYS A 528 -12.82 12.05 -13.47
CA LYS A 528 -13.18 11.22 -14.62
C LYS A 528 -12.17 11.39 -15.75
N GLY A 529 -11.44 10.32 -16.06
CA GLY A 529 -10.68 10.19 -17.31
C GLY A 529 -11.47 9.46 -18.38
N TRP A 530 -11.35 9.86 -19.66
CA TRP A 530 -11.91 9.10 -20.79
C TRP A 530 -11.10 9.32 -22.07
N SER A 531 -11.28 8.44 -23.06
CA SER A 531 -10.74 8.60 -24.41
C SER A 531 -11.85 8.73 -25.45
N ASP A 532 -11.62 9.50 -26.51
CA ASP A 532 -12.49 9.53 -27.68
C ASP A 532 -12.13 8.42 -28.70
N SER A 533 -12.91 8.34 -29.78
CA SER A 533 -12.69 7.37 -30.86
C SER A 533 -11.40 7.59 -31.66
N LYS A 534 -10.71 8.73 -31.47
CA LYS A 534 -9.41 9.04 -32.09
C LYS A 534 -8.25 8.76 -31.14
N GLY A 535 -8.52 8.28 -29.93
CA GLY A 535 -7.52 8.02 -28.91
C GLY A 535 -6.99 9.28 -28.22
N LYS A 536 -7.70 10.41 -28.30
CA LYS A 536 -7.41 11.58 -27.46
C LYS A 536 -8.00 11.36 -26.08
N THR A 537 -7.21 11.62 -25.04
CA THR A 537 -7.62 11.50 -23.64
C THR A 537 -8.09 12.84 -23.09
N TYR A 538 -8.98 12.77 -22.10
CA TYR A 538 -9.60 13.91 -21.45
C TYR A 538 -9.72 13.60 -19.95
N GLU A 539 -9.80 14.67 -19.16
CA GLU A 539 -10.00 14.60 -17.72
C GLU A 539 -11.02 15.66 -17.30
N LYS A 540 -11.81 15.37 -16.28
CA LYS A 540 -12.66 16.34 -15.60
C LYS A 540 -12.82 15.99 -14.13
N VAL A 541 -12.64 16.98 -13.28
CA VAL A 541 -12.91 16.90 -11.84
C VAL A 541 -14.35 17.33 -11.58
N TYR A 542 -15.04 16.57 -10.75
CA TYR A 542 -16.39 16.86 -10.27
C TYR A 542 -16.34 16.89 -8.76
N ASP A 543 -16.56 18.04 -8.15
CA ASP A 543 -16.93 18.09 -6.75
C ASP A 543 -18.35 17.50 -6.61
N VAL A 544 -18.54 16.47 -5.78
CA VAL A 544 -19.84 15.77 -5.64
C VAL A 544 -20.49 15.95 -4.26
N ALA A 545 -19.69 16.29 -3.25
CA ALA A 545 -20.14 16.70 -1.93
C ALA A 545 -19.07 17.57 -1.26
N TRP A 546 -19.45 18.57 -0.47
CA TRP A 546 -18.50 19.41 0.28
C TRP A 546 -19.14 20.05 1.51
N SER A 547 -18.30 20.51 2.42
CA SER A 547 -18.69 21.17 3.66
C SER A 547 -19.09 22.64 3.46
N GLY A 548 -20.02 23.13 4.27
CA GLY A 548 -20.47 24.55 4.28
C GLY A 548 -21.54 24.88 3.22
N ASP A 549 -21.71 26.17 2.94
CA ASP A 549 -22.74 26.70 2.02
C ASP A 549 -22.31 26.73 0.54
N ARG A 550 -21.22 26.02 0.19
CA ARG A 550 -20.71 25.90 -1.18
C ARG A 550 -21.78 25.26 -2.09
N LYS A 551 -21.78 25.57 -3.39
CA LYS A 551 -22.73 25.05 -4.39
C LYS A 551 -22.01 24.64 -5.68
N ALA A 552 -22.58 23.66 -6.37
CA ALA A 552 -22.04 23.01 -7.57
C ALA A 552 -22.03 23.93 -8.79
#